data_AF-A0AAD7TPS8-F1
#
_entry.id   AF-A0AAD7TPS8-F1
#
_cell.length_a   1.000
_cell.length_b   1.000
_cell.length_c   1.000
_cell.angle_alpha   90.00
_cell.angle_beta   90.00
_cell.angle_gamma   90.00
#
_symmetry.space_group_name_H-M   'P 1'
#
loop_
_entity.id
_entity.type
_entity.pdbx_description
1 polymer ?
#
loop_
_entity_poly.entity_id
_entity_poly.type
_entity_poly.pdbx_seq_one_letter_code
_entity_poly.pdbx_strand_id
1 'polypeptide(L)'
;MPELDILHGFEYQTLRVIKQWERLRGRPFNGTKNKPYTTCTVEQSELFNYTEELEPPPTDYHPAPQDVVRSKGKPYEPYLKPLHTGPLQVKKMVQTDCPGNSKEKHRADRMRSFVVPPELTVPGARPLPKSSQQTIAIFAAIIGEEETIVVVDHNRLTRLHVMSLNRPWCSADLQPDSQLWPSLWSANHGPDWIYEADLARAMVDVWRRATLAIDTSCIPELLELLPGTLKLTMDDLCALVTKAQRASSILAALVSIQEVFNGYGQHTATDLLHSLVIWPGMPPREVCADEQTYAALRTGLSVYASQYVSAEFRTRCLSIPNHTAALTFNYKSDINYINQYLHVYRKCTVRMRADLYNKYAMLGLFDPKHVIGAPYVCHKSQLAFVRYKRDVPVYEYKSGSTTLYSVIQAARPLEWIGAESVPAVPSDVRDAGFATTIGPASFHAFKQNQYDWQSLATKGGRKRVERTGKPGRPAKARPSRGELRRRSHHGNHVVQVSKAKLETMESDSDGIELPRKRVRLAKMAELPSSDRVTRSGRRAQVEM
;
A
#
# COMPACT_ATOMS: atom_id res chain seq x y z
N MET A 1 -8.56 -3.53 -5.91
CA MET A 1 -7.52 -4.49 -5.52
C MET A 1 -6.70 -3.88 -4.39
N PRO A 2 -6.13 -4.66 -3.45
CA PRO A 2 -5.08 -4.15 -2.58
C PRO A 2 -3.90 -3.63 -3.42
N GLU A 3 -3.27 -2.55 -2.96
CA GLU A 3 -2.07 -1.99 -3.62
C GLU A 3 -0.85 -2.92 -3.40
N LEU A 4 0.15 -2.82 -4.28
CA LEU A 4 1.35 -3.69 -4.30
C LEU A 4 2.01 -3.85 -2.92
N ASP A 5 2.11 -2.77 -2.15
CA ASP A 5 2.75 -2.76 -0.82
C ASP A 5 2.01 -3.64 0.20
N ILE A 6 0.68 -3.68 0.12
CA ILE A 6 -0.18 -4.49 0.98
C ILE A 6 -0.14 -5.96 0.53
N LEU A 7 -0.21 -6.21 -0.78
CA LEU A 7 -0.24 -7.55 -1.35
C LEU A 7 1.04 -8.34 -1.03
N HIS A 8 2.21 -7.78 -1.35
CA HIS A 8 3.49 -8.43 -1.02
C HIS A 8 3.80 -8.38 0.49
N GLY A 9 3.21 -7.41 1.19
CA GLY A 9 3.15 -7.39 2.64
C GLY A 9 2.52 -8.66 3.20
N PHE A 10 1.32 -8.99 2.73
CA PHE A 10 0.55 -10.17 3.14
C PHE A 10 1.25 -11.49 2.76
N GLU A 11 1.74 -11.59 1.52
CA GLU A 11 2.50 -12.74 1.03
C GLU A 11 3.68 -13.06 1.96
N TYR A 12 4.52 -12.06 2.27
CA TYR A 12 5.69 -12.24 3.13
C TYR A 12 5.32 -12.72 4.54
N GLN A 13 4.26 -12.16 5.14
CA GLN A 13 3.82 -12.58 6.48
C GLN A 13 3.34 -14.03 6.46
N THR A 14 2.59 -14.42 5.42
CA THR A 14 2.06 -15.76 5.25
C THR A 14 3.19 -16.78 5.08
N LEU A 15 4.15 -16.51 4.20
CA LEU A 15 5.34 -17.35 4.01
C LEU A 15 6.18 -17.48 5.28
N ARG A 16 6.27 -16.40 6.09
CA ARG A 16 6.97 -16.49 7.37
C ARG A 16 6.26 -17.43 8.34
N VAL A 17 4.94 -17.34 8.44
CA VAL A 17 4.13 -18.24 9.30
C VAL A 17 4.28 -19.68 8.83
N ILE A 18 4.19 -19.94 7.52
CA ILE A 18 4.40 -21.28 6.94
C ILE A 18 5.78 -21.81 7.31
N LYS A 19 6.85 -21.03 7.09
CA LYS A 19 8.21 -21.44 7.40
C LYS A 19 8.45 -21.68 8.90
N GLN A 20 7.81 -20.90 9.76
CA GLN A 20 7.88 -21.09 11.20
C GLN A 20 7.16 -22.39 11.61
N TRP A 21 6.01 -22.66 10.99
CA TRP A 21 5.29 -23.90 11.18
C TRP A 21 6.10 -25.12 10.73
N GLU A 22 6.64 -25.11 9.52
CA GLU A 22 7.44 -26.20 8.95
C GLU A 22 8.62 -26.57 9.86
N ARG A 23 9.28 -25.56 10.43
CA ARG A 23 10.39 -25.77 11.38
C ARG A 23 9.96 -26.48 12.66
N LEU A 24 8.77 -26.20 13.16
CA LEU A 24 8.29 -26.73 14.43
C LEU A 24 7.63 -28.09 14.26
N ARG A 25 6.96 -28.36 13.12
CA ARG A 25 6.00 -29.47 13.00
C ARG A 25 6.00 -30.22 11.66
N GLY A 26 6.90 -29.92 10.72
CA GLY A 26 6.85 -30.49 9.36
C GLY A 26 5.77 -29.83 8.47
N ARG A 27 5.56 -30.33 7.24
CA ARG A 27 4.62 -29.72 6.27
C ARG A 27 3.19 -29.70 6.82
N PRO A 28 2.54 -28.54 6.99
CA PRO A 28 1.12 -28.48 7.29
C PRO A 28 0.31 -28.55 6.01
N PHE A 29 -0.88 -29.16 6.07
CA PHE A 29 -2.13 -28.47 5.71
C PHE A 29 -3.32 -29.20 6.35
N ASN A 30 -4.17 -28.46 7.07
CA ASN A 30 -5.55 -28.84 7.41
C ASN A 30 -6.37 -27.55 7.62
N GLY A 31 -7.45 -27.39 6.84
CA GLY A 31 -8.33 -26.21 6.81
C GLY A 31 -9.37 -26.10 7.94
N THR A 32 -10.14 -25.01 7.95
CA THR A 32 -10.96 -24.52 9.08
C THR A 32 -12.48 -24.43 8.79
N LYS A 33 -13.32 -24.52 9.85
CA LYS A 33 -14.80 -24.37 9.88
C LYS A 33 -15.30 -22.90 9.93
N ASN A 34 -16.40 -22.64 9.22
CA ASN A 34 -17.42 -21.57 9.36
C ASN A 34 -17.25 -20.25 8.55
N LYS A 35 -18.09 -20.06 7.52
CA LYS A 35 -19.10 -18.96 7.34
C LYS A 35 -19.45 -18.75 5.85
N PRO A 36 -20.70 -18.36 5.52
CA PRO A 36 -21.09 -17.99 4.16
C PRO A 36 -20.78 -16.52 3.87
N TYR A 37 -20.03 -16.26 2.80
CA TYR A 37 -19.78 -14.91 2.28
C TYR A 37 -20.45 -14.77 0.92
N THR A 38 -21.22 -13.69 0.73
CA THR A 38 -21.60 -13.22 -0.61
C THR A 38 -20.43 -12.63 -1.41
N THR A 39 -19.21 -12.66 -0.85
CA THR A 39 -17.94 -12.21 -1.47
C THR A 39 -16.86 -13.31 -1.48
N CYS A 40 -17.23 -14.55 -1.13
CA CYS A 40 -16.40 -15.73 -1.33
C CYS A 40 -17.01 -16.53 -2.48
N THR A 41 -16.28 -16.64 -3.59
CA THR A 41 -16.67 -17.51 -4.69
C THR A 41 -15.77 -18.73 -4.64
N VAL A 42 -16.40 -19.92 -4.67
CA VAL A 42 -15.68 -21.16 -4.95
C VAL A 42 -15.65 -21.30 -6.47
N GLU A 43 -14.46 -21.44 -7.03
CA GLU A 43 -14.29 -21.74 -8.45
C GLU A 43 -14.72 -23.19 -8.70
N GLN A 44 -15.66 -23.40 -9.62
CA GLN A 44 -16.27 -24.71 -9.89
C GLN A 44 -15.94 -25.23 -11.30
N SER A 45 -15.00 -24.59 -12.01
CA SER A 45 -14.54 -25.13 -13.30
C SER A 45 -13.93 -26.52 -13.14
N GLU A 46 -13.87 -27.30 -14.23
CA GLU A 46 -13.31 -28.66 -14.22
C GLU A 46 -11.87 -28.73 -13.68
N LEU A 47 -11.13 -27.62 -13.79
CA LEU A 47 -9.78 -27.47 -13.24
C LEU A 47 -9.75 -27.45 -11.70
N PHE A 48 -10.84 -27.03 -11.05
CA PHE A 48 -10.97 -26.88 -9.61
C PHE A 48 -12.08 -27.77 -9.04
N ASN A 49 -12.05 -29.05 -9.40
CA ASN A 49 -13.02 -30.02 -8.92
C ASN A 49 -12.67 -30.50 -7.50
N TYR A 50 -13.44 -30.07 -6.51
CA TYR A 50 -13.36 -30.59 -5.15
C TYR A 50 -14.10 -31.92 -5.06
N THR A 51 -13.40 -32.98 -4.65
CA THR A 51 -14.02 -34.29 -4.45
C THR A 51 -14.42 -34.42 -2.98
N GLU A 52 -15.73 -34.45 -2.70
CA GLU A 52 -16.26 -34.56 -1.33
C GLU A 52 -15.74 -35.79 -0.58
N GLU A 53 -15.40 -36.86 -1.31
CA GLU A 53 -14.82 -38.10 -0.79
C GLU A 53 -13.46 -37.89 -0.10
N LEU A 54 -12.73 -36.82 -0.45
CA LEU A 54 -11.44 -36.51 0.16
C LEU A 54 -11.59 -35.97 1.59
N GLU A 55 -12.72 -35.34 1.91
CA GLU A 55 -12.97 -34.73 3.23
C GLU A 55 -14.49 -34.76 3.57
N PRO A 56 -15.04 -35.94 3.92
CA PRO A 56 -16.46 -36.05 4.21
C PRO A 56 -16.88 -35.14 5.39
N PRO A 57 -18.10 -34.57 5.37
CA PRO A 57 -18.61 -33.77 6.48
C PRO A 57 -18.56 -34.57 7.78
N PRO A 58 -18.21 -33.93 8.92
CA PRO A 58 -18.24 -34.61 10.20
C PRO A 58 -19.64 -35.16 10.48
N THR A 59 -19.72 -36.42 10.91
CA THR A 59 -21.00 -37.10 11.18
C THR A 59 -21.84 -36.42 12.27
N ASP A 60 -21.22 -35.57 13.09
CA ASP A 60 -21.84 -34.80 14.18
C ASP A 60 -22.11 -33.32 13.81
N TYR A 61 -21.93 -32.92 12.56
CA TYR A 61 -22.15 -31.54 12.15
C TYR A 61 -23.64 -31.20 12.01
N HIS A 62 -24.11 -30.30 12.87
CA HIS A 62 -25.42 -29.66 12.72
C HIS A 62 -25.25 -28.21 12.23
N PRO A 63 -25.77 -27.86 11.04
CA PRO A 63 -25.67 -26.50 10.53
C PRO A 63 -26.49 -25.53 11.38
N ALA A 64 -25.94 -24.35 11.66
CA ALA A 64 -26.71 -23.30 12.32
C ALA A 64 -27.86 -22.86 11.39
N PRO A 65 -29.08 -22.60 11.89
CA PRO A 65 -30.22 -22.20 11.05
C PRO A 65 -29.94 -20.99 10.15
N GLN A 66 -29.05 -20.10 10.61
CA GLN A 66 -28.62 -18.90 9.90
C GLN A 66 -27.79 -19.22 8.65
N ASP A 67 -26.99 -20.29 8.70
CA ASP A 67 -26.11 -20.71 7.61
C ASP A 67 -26.91 -21.40 6.49
N VAL A 68 -27.94 -22.18 6.86
CA VAL A 68 -28.92 -22.75 5.92
C VAL A 68 -29.58 -21.65 5.10
N VAL A 69 -30.05 -20.57 5.73
CA VAL A 69 -30.68 -19.42 5.03
C VAL A 69 -29.68 -18.71 4.10
N ARG A 70 -28.43 -18.54 4.51
CA ARG A 70 -27.42 -17.81 3.73
C ARG A 70 -26.83 -18.60 2.57
N SER A 71 -26.77 -19.93 2.68
CA SER A 71 -26.32 -20.83 1.61
C SER A 71 -27.17 -20.72 0.34
N LYS A 72 -28.41 -20.20 0.48
CA LYS A 72 -29.42 -20.19 -0.58
C LYS A 72 -29.63 -21.59 -1.18
N GLY A 73 -29.53 -22.63 -0.36
CA GLY A 73 -29.72 -24.02 -0.77
C GLY A 73 -28.53 -24.65 -1.50
N LYS A 74 -27.39 -23.98 -1.60
CA LYS A 74 -26.16 -24.59 -2.13
C LYS A 74 -25.48 -25.45 -1.05
N PRO A 75 -25.00 -26.66 -1.37
CA PRO A 75 -24.25 -27.48 -0.41
C PRO A 75 -22.96 -26.77 -0.01
N TYR A 76 -22.71 -26.71 1.30
CA TYR A 76 -21.56 -26.00 1.89
C TYR A 76 -20.91 -26.78 3.03
N GLU A 77 -21.56 -27.86 3.48
CA GLU A 77 -21.16 -28.76 4.55
C GLU A 77 -19.79 -29.41 4.33
N PRO A 78 -19.38 -29.81 3.10
CA PRO A 78 -18.07 -30.39 2.86
C PRO A 78 -16.91 -29.43 3.17
N TYR A 79 -17.13 -28.12 3.08
CA TYR A 79 -16.12 -27.11 3.37
C TYR A 79 -15.92 -26.86 4.89
N LEU A 80 -16.55 -27.64 5.78
CA LEU A 80 -16.63 -27.38 7.21
C LEU A 80 -16.03 -28.51 8.08
N LYS A 81 -14.75 -28.38 8.48
CA LYS A 81 -14.05 -29.34 9.37
C LYS A 81 -14.32 -29.13 10.88
N PRO A 82 -14.34 -30.17 11.76
CA PRO A 82 -14.53 -30.00 13.20
C PRO A 82 -13.49 -29.05 13.83
N LEU A 83 -13.90 -28.21 14.77
CA LEU A 83 -12.96 -27.35 15.50
C LEU A 83 -12.32 -28.15 16.63
N HIS A 84 -11.00 -28.36 16.57
CA HIS A 84 -10.27 -28.91 17.71
C HIS A 84 -10.03 -27.85 18.81
N THR A 85 -9.80 -28.33 20.03
CA THR A 85 -9.60 -27.51 21.23
C THR A 85 -8.18 -26.93 21.24
N GLY A 86 -7.98 -25.77 20.60
CA GLY A 86 -6.74 -24.98 20.68
C GLY A 86 -6.88 -23.69 21.51
N PRO A 87 -5.77 -23.15 22.04
CA PRO A 87 -5.76 -21.93 22.86
C PRO A 87 -5.89 -20.67 22.00
N LEU A 88 -7.11 -20.20 21.72
CA LEU A 88 -7.30 -19.16 20.70
C LEU A 88 -8.14 -17.96 21.15
N GLN A 89 -7.47 -16.82 21.29
CA GLN A 89 -8.05 -15.50 21.56
C GLN A 89 -9.11 -15.08 20.51
N VAL A 90 -9.03 -15.60 19.28
CA VAL A 90 -10.04 -15.37 18.24
C VAL A 90 -11.39 -15.99 18.61
N LYS A 91 -11.44 -17.12 19.33
CA LYS A 91 -12.72 -17.66 19.83
C LYS A 91 -13.42 -16.65 20.75
N LYS A 92 -12.67 -15.98 21.63
CA LYS A 92 -13.21 -14.92 22.51
C LYS A 92 -13.73 -13.70 21.72
N MET A 93 -13.02 -13.30 20.66
CA MET A 93 -13.46 -12.21 19.78
C MET A 93 -14.76 -12.55 19.09
N VAL A 94 -14.87 -13.76 18.52
CA VAL A 94 -16.06 -14.18 17.78
C VAL A 94 -17.27 -14.38 18.71
N GLN A 95 -17.06 -14.72 19.98
CA GLN A 95 -18.11 -14.79 21.00
C GLN A 95 -18.68 -13.42 21.41
N THR A 96 -17.96 -12.32 21.13
CA THR A 96 -18.34 -10.96 21.52
C THR A 96 -18.58 -10.09 20.28
N ASP A 97 -19.48 -10.56 19.42
CA ASP A 97 -19.81 -9.85 18.20
C ASP A 97 -20.82 -8.72 18.42
N CYS A 98 -20.78 -7.74 17.53
CA CYS A 98 -21.61 -6.55 17.61
C CYS A 98 -21.98 -6.03 16.22
N PRO A 99 -23.04 -5.23 16.08
CA PRO A 99 -23.35 -4.56 14.84
C PRO A 99 -22.18 -3.69 14.32
N GLY A 100 -22.13 -3.50 13.01
CA GLY A 100 -21.17 -2.62 12.37
C GLY A 100 -21.39 -1.14 12.66
N ASN A 101 -20.53 -0.30 12.12
CA ASN A 101 -20.56 1.15 12.29
C ASN A 101 -21.49 1.88 11.30
N SER A 102 -22.42 1.16 10.64
CA SER A 102 -23.35 1.79 9.71
C SER A 102 -24.43 2.57 10.47
N LYS A 103 -24.82 3.74 9.95
CA LYS A 103 -25.96 4.51 10.48
C LYS A 103 -27.29 3.77 10.29
N GLU A 104 -27.38 2.93 9.25
CA GLU A 104 -28.56 2.15 8.94
C GLU A 104 -28.51 0.83 9.72
N LYS A 105 -29.50 0.60 10.60
CA LYS A 105 -29.54 -0.58 11.48
C LYS A 105 -29.43 -1.90 10.70
N HIS A 106 -30.23 -2.07 9.65
CA HIS A 106 -30.23 -3.30 8.86
C HIS A 106 -28.85 -3.59 8.21
N ARG A 107 -28.14 -2.53 7.81
CA ARG A 107 -26.79 -2.64 7.22
C ARG A 107 -25.75 -2.89 8.31
N ALA A 108 -25.87 -2.24 9.46
CA ALA A 108 -25.03 -2.48 10.63
C ALA A 108 -25.14 -3.93 11.12
N ASP A 109 -26.35 -4.48 11.20
CA ASP A 109 -26.62 -5.85 11.61
C ASP A 109 -25.99 -6.87 10.65
N ARG A 110 -25.93 -6.54 9.36
CA ARG A 110 -25.21 -7.33 8.34
C ARG A 110 -23.70 -7.15 8.42
N MET A 111 -23.21 -5.97 8.80
CA MET A 111 -21.79 -5.61 8.88
C MET A 111 -21.17 -5.96 10.24
N ARG A 112 -21.30 -7.21 10.70
CA ARG A 112 -20.83 -7.66 12.02
C ARG A 112 -19.37 -7.33 12.29
N SER A 113 -19.11 -6.70 13.44
CA SER A 113 -17.78 -6.46 13.99
C SER A 113 -17.60 -7.29 15.27
N PHE A 114 -16.36 -7.38 15.76
CA PHE A 114 -16.02 -8.14 16.95
C PHE A 114 -15.34 -7.24 17.95
N VAL A 115 -15.75 -7.29 19.21
CA VAL A 115 -15.07 -6.56 20.28
C VAL A 115 -13.67 -7.13 20.45
N VAL A 116 -12.67 -6.24 20.53
CA VAL A 116 -11.27 -6.63 20.73
C VAL A 116 -11.02 -6.85 22.22
N PRO A 117 -10.60 -8.04 22.65
CA PRO A 117 -10.29 -8.35 24.03
C PRO A 117 -9.17 -7.45 24.59
N PRO A 118 -9.22 -7.05 25.87
CA PRO A 118 -8.21 -6.21 26.47
C PRO A 118 -6.78 -6.73 26.32
N GLU A 119 -6.57 -8.06 26.32
CA GLU A 119 -5.26 -8.69 26.14
C GLU A 119 -4.63 -8.46 24.74
N LEU A 120 -5.46 -8.14 23.74
CA LEU A 120 -5.00 -7.78 22.39
C LEU A 120 -4.76 -6.29 22.25
N THR A 121 -5.20 -5.49 23.21
CA THR A 121 -5.01 -4.05 23.24
C THR A 121 -3.76 -3.65 24.02
N VAL A 122 -3.24 -2.46 23.74
CA VAL A 122 -2.08 -1.91 24.43
C VAL A 122 -2.55 -1.05 25.61
N PRO A 123 -2.18 -1.39 26.87
CA PRO A 123 -2.51 -0.56 28.02
C PRO A 123 -1.97 0.87 27.87
N GLY A 124 -2.87 1.84 28.04
CA GLY A 124 -2.55 3.27 27.90
C GLY A 124 -2.50 3.76 26.44
N ALA A 125 -2.95 2.96 25.47
CA ALA A 125 -3.30 3.45 24.14
C ALA A 125 -4.33 4.61 24.24
N ARG A 126 -4.51 5.32 23.13
CA ARG A 126 -5.45 6.44 23.02
C ARG A 126 -6.81 6.02 23.58
N PRO A 127 -7.39 6.80 24.52
CA PRO A 127 -8.71 6.50 25.02
C PRO A 127 -9.71 6.60 23.87
N LEU A 128 -10.56 5.58 23.77
CA LEU A 128 -11.72 5.66 22.88
C LEU A 128 -12.78 6.59 23.50
N PRO A 129 -13.67 7.20 22.70
CA PRO A 129 -14.81 7.95 23.22
C PRO A 129 -15.54 7.19 24.35
N LYS A 130 -16.02 7.91 25.37
CA LYS A 130 -16.81 7.33 26.47
C LYS A 130 -17.96 6.51 25.85
N SER A 131 -18.13 5.26 26.27
CA SER A 131 -19.08 4.24 25.75
C SER A 131 -18.65 3.44 24.50
N SER A 132 -17.55 3.78 23.83
CA SER A 132 -17.11 3.01 22.67
C SER A 132 -16.11 1.91 23.06
N GLN A 133 -16.25 0.75 22.42
CA GLN A 133 -15.32 -0.37 22.53
C GLN A 133 -14.46 -0.45 21.27
N GLN A 134 -13.25 -0.99 21.41
CA GLN A 134 -12.44 -1.29 20.25
C GLN A 134 -13.09 -2.47 19.52
N THR A 135 -13.38 -2.31 18.23
CA THR A 135 -13.94 -3.37 17.40
C THR A 135 -13.06 -3.62 16.18
N ILE A 136 -13.13 -4.85 15.68
CA ILE A 136 -12.43 -5.27 14.47
C ILE A 136 -13.40 -5.96 13.51
N ALA A 137 -13.19 -5.74 12.23
CA ALA A 137 -13.96 -6.36 11.16
C ALA A 137 -13.19 -7.59 10.65
N ILE A 138 -13.39 -8.75 11.26
CA ILE A 138 -12.76 -9.99 10.78
C ILE A 138 -13.53 -10.49 9.57
N PHE A 139 -12.87 -10.46 8.42
CA PHE A 139 -13.40 -11.05 7.19
C PHE A 139 -13.17 -12.56 7.22
N ALA A 140 -11.93 -13.02 7.31
CA ALA A 140 -11.58 -14.43 7.40
C ALA A 140 -10.52 -14.67 8.49
N ALA A 141 -10.41 -15.90 8.99
CA ALA A 141 -9.33 -16.27 9.91
C ALA A 141 -8.87 -17.70 9.63
N ILE A 142 -7.54 -17.89 9.58
CA ILE A 142 -6.90 -19.20 9.55
C ILE A 142 -6.37 -19.46 10.95
N ILE A 143 -6.98 -20.44 11.61
CA ILE A 143 -6.82 -20.73 13.02
C ILE A 143 -5.88 -21.92 13.16
N GLY A 144 -4.62 -21.67 13.49
CA GLY A 144 -3.66 -22.69 13.90
C GLY A 144 -3.66 -22.89 15.42
N GLU A 145 -2.98 -23.93 15.90
CA GLU A 145 -2.89 -24.21 17.34
C GLU A 145 -2.15 -23.12 18.12
N GLU A 146 -1.08 -22.57 17.54
CA GLU A 146 -0.22 -21.57 18.18
C GLU A 146 -0.38 -20.17 17.58
N GLU A 147 -0.75 -20.09 16.30
CA GLU A 147 -0.83 -18.84 15.55
C GLU A 147 -2.18 -18.70 14.86
N THR A 148 -2.63 -17.46 14.72
CA THR A 148 -3.84 -17.13 13.94
C THR A 148 -3.52 -16.07 12.93
N ILE A 149 -3.86 -16.34 11.67
CA ILE A 149 -3.88 -15.33 10.63
C ILE A 149 -5.29 -14.79 10.57
N VAL A 150 -5.45 -13.48 10.68
CA VAL A 150 -6.76 -12.82 10.59
C VAL A 150 -6.74 -11.86 9.42
N VAL A 151 -7.67 -12.03 8.50
CA VAL A 151 -7.94 -11.09 7.41
C VAL A 151 -8.93 -10.06 7.92
N VAL A 152 -8.47 -8.82 8.08
CA VAL A 152 -9.27 -7.72 8.63
C VAL A 152 -9.72 -6.82 7.49
N ASP A 153 -11.03 -6.57 7.40
CA ASP A 153 -11.63 -5.79 6.34
C ASP A 153 -12.46 -4.63 6.91
N HIS A 154 -11.78 -3.53 7.24
CA HIS A 154 -12.44 -2.37 7.81
C HIS A 154 -13.48 -1.76 6.87
N ASN A 155 -13.20 -1.77 5.55
CA ASN A 155 -14.05 -1.14 4.55
C ASN A 155 -15.11 -2.08 3.96
N ARG A 156 -15.06 -3.38 4.29
CA ARG A 156 -15.96 -4.42 3.76
C ARG A 156 -15.85 -4.58 2.24
N LEU A 157 -14.65 -4.40 1.70
CA LEU A 157 -14.35 -4.47 0.26
C LEU A 157 -13.51 -5.69 -0.11
N THR A 158 -13.03 -6.46 0.86
CA THR A 158 -12.25 -7.66 0.62
C THR A 158 -13.13 -8.74 0.01
N ARG A 159 -12.59 -9.40 -1.02
CA ARG A 159 -13.18 -10.57 -1.67
C ARG A 159 -12.19 -11.72 -1.52
N LEU A 160 -12.70 -12.92 -1.25
CA LEU A 160 -11.91 -14.15 -1.23
C LEU A 160 -12.32 -14.98 -2.44
N HIS A 161 -11.35 -15.50 -3.18
CA HIS A 161 -11.62 -16.52 -4.18
C HIS A 161 -11.01 -17.81 -3.65
N VAL A 162 -11.84 -18.85 -3.46
CA VAL A 162 -11.38 -20.14 -2.95
C VAL A 162 -11.30 -21.09 -4.13
N MET A 163 -10.10 -21.60 -4.36
CA MET A 163 -9.78 -22.55 -5.42
C MET A 163 -9.27 -23.82 -4.75
N SER A 164 -9.83 -24.96 -5.15
CA SER A 164 -9.43 -26.26 -4.63
C SER A 164 -9.07 -27.18 -5.78
N LEU A 165 -8.01 -27.97 -5.60
CA LEU A 165 -7.59 -28.98 -6.55
C LEU A 165 -7.92 -30.36 -5.96
N ASN A 166 -8.18 -31.34 -6.81
CA ASN A 166 -8.31 -32.75 -6.41
C ASN A 166 -6.97 -33.40 -6.01
N ARG A 167 -5.91 -32.61 -5.90
CA ARG A 167 -4.57 -32.97 -5.46
C ARG A 167 -3.98 -31.85 -4.60
N PRO A 168 -2.94 -32.12 -3.80
CA PRO A 168 -2.21 -31.06 -3.12
C PRO A 168 -1.64 -30.04 -4.11
N TRP A 169 -1.70 -28.76 -3.71
CA TRP A 169 -0.97 -27.69 -4.37
C TRP A 169 0.54 -27.97 -4.31
N CYS A 170 1.25 -27.70 -5.40
CA CYS A 170 2.69 -27.72 -5.48
C CYS A 170 3.23 -26.37 -5.96
N SER A 171 4.55 -26.14 -5.79
CA SER A 171 5.16 -24.86 -6.17
C SER A 171 5.01 -24.52 -7.65
N ALA A 172 4.94 -25.54 -8.53
CA ALA A 172 4.74 -25.37 -9.96
C ALA A 172 3.35 -24.79 -10.28
N ASP A 173 2.32 -25.10 -9.50
CA ASP A 173 0.96 -24.58 -9.69
C ASP A 173 0.87 -23.07 -9.53
N LEU A 174 1.80 -22.50 -8.76
CA LEU A 174 1.89 -21.10 -8.39
C LEU A 174 3.01 -20.38 -9.16
N GLN A 175 3.42 -20.90 -10.31
CA GLN A 175 4.34 -20.20 -11.21
C GLN A 175 3.57 -19.55 -12.37
N PRO A 176 4.06 -18.43 -12.94
CA PRO A 176 3.42 -17.77 -14.08
C PRO A 176 3.16 -18.64 -15.32
N ASP A 177 3.97 -19.69 -15.52
CA ASP A 177 3.83 -20.65 -16.62
C ASP A 177 2.82 -21.77 -16.34
N SER A 178 2.25 -21.81 -15.12
CA SER A 178 1.19 -22.75 -14.74
C SER A 178 -0.10 -22.48 -15.51
N GLN A 179 -0.78 -23.55 -15.94
CA GLN A 179 -2.13 -23.45 -16.50
C GLN A 179 -3.16 -22.88 -15.52
N LEU A 180 -2.89 -22.98 -14.21
CA LEU A 180 -3.75 -22.44 -13.16
C LEU A 180 -3.52 -20.94 -12.94
N TRP A 181 -2.35 -20.41 -13.32
CA TRP A 181 -1.94 -19.04 -13.02
C TRP A 181 -2.95 -17.99 -13.49
N PRO A 182 -3.48 -18.03 -14.73
CA PRO A 182 -4.49 -17.06 -15.16
C PRO A 182 -5.77 -17.11 -14.32
N SER A 183 -6.11 -18.28 -13.77
CA SER A 183 -7.28 -18.46 -12.91
C SER A 183 -7.05 -17.99 -11.47
N LEU A 184 -5.80 -17.97 -10.98
CA LEU A 184 -5.46 -17.47 -9.64
C LEU A 184 -5.77 -15.98 -9.49
N TRP A 185 -5.74 -15.25 -10.60
CA TRP A 185 -5.99 -13.82 -10.66
C TRP A 185 -7.38 -13.53 -11.22
N SER A 186 -7.95 -12.38 -10.86
CA SER A 186 -9.27 -12.01 -11.36
C SER A 186 -9.15 -11.59 -12.83
N ALA A 187 -10.05 -12.09 -13.68
CA ALA A 187 -10.05 -11.90 -15.14
C ALA A 187 -10.01 -10.42 -15.60
N ASN A 188 -10.30 -9.48 -14.71
CA ASN A 188 -10.25 -8.04 -14.97
C ASN A 188 -8.91 -7.37 -14.56
N HIS A 189 -7.84 -8.13 -14.36
CA HIS A 189 -6.50 -7.62 -14.05
C HIS A 189 -5.49 -8.15 -15.05
N GLY A 190 -4.50 -7.32 -15.35
CA GLY A 190 -3.39 -7.66 -16.23
C GLY A 190 -2.29 -8.45 -15.53
N PRO A 191 -1.21 -8.76 -16.27
CA PRO A 191 -0.05 -9.44 -15.72
C PRO A 191 0.57 -8.72 -14.53
N ASP A 192 1.16 -9.47 -13.60
CA ASP A 192 1.83 -8.92 -12.42
C ASP A 192 3.17 -8.24 -12.77
N TRP A 193 3.44 -7.07 -12.18
CA TRP A 193 4.63 -6.26 -12.46
C TRP A 193 5.94 -6.82 -11.88
N ILE A 194 5.87 -7.85 -11.03
CA ILE A 194 7.03 -8.49 -10.39
C ILE A 194 7.27 -9.87 -10.99
N TYR A 195 6.24 -10.71 -11.04
CA TYR A 195 6.34 -12.10 -11.48
C TYR A 195 6.17 -12.27 -13.00
N GLU A 196 5.47 -11.35 -13.67
CA GLU A 196 5.18 -11.38 -15.11
C GLU A 196 5.67 -10.10 -15.82
N ALA A 197 6.80 -9.55 -15.38
CA ALA A 197 7.27 -8.22 -15.79
C ALA A 197 7.35 -8.04 -17.32
N ASP A 198 7.69 -9.07 -18.08
CA ASP A 198 7.77 -8.99 -19.55
C ASP A 198 6.38 -8.95 -20.20
N LEU A 199 5.42 -9.73 -19.70
CA LEU A 199 4.03 -9.66 -20.16
C LEU A 199 3.39 -8.32 -19.77
N ALA A 200 3.66 -7.81 -18.56
CA ALA A 200 3.20 -6.51 -18.11
C ALA A 200 3.76 -5.37 -18.98
N ARG A 201 5.04 -5.44 -19.37
CA ARG A 201 5.65 -4.49 -20.32
C ARG A 201 5.01 -4.55 -21.70
N ALA A 202 4.76 -5.76 -22.23
CA ALA A 202 4.08 -5.92 -23.51
C ALA A 202 2.66 -5.33 -23.47
N MET A 203 1.94 -5.50 -22.36
CA MET A 203 0.64 -4.87 -22.15
C MET A 203 0.69 -3.35 -22.10
N VAL A 204 1.76 -2.75 -21.58
CA VAL A 204 1.98 -1.30 -21.66
C VAL A 204 2.29 -0.84 -23.08
N ASP A 205 3.00 -1.65 -23.88
CA ASP A 205 3.23 -1.36 -25.31
C ASP A 205 1.91 -1.38 -26.12
N VAL A 206 1.02 -2.33 -25.82
CA VAL A 206 -0.34 -2.40 -26.39
C VAL A 206 -1.18 -1.19 -25.95
N TRP A 207 -1.17 -0.87 -24.66
CA TRP A 207 -1.85 0.31 -24.12
C TRP A 207 -1.33 1.61 -24.74
N ARG A 208 -0.03 1.72 -24.99
CA ARG A 208 0.56 2.89 -25.65
C ARG A 208 -0.01 3.07 -27.05
N ARG A 209 -0.04 2.01 -27.86
CA ARG A 209 -0.62 2.05 -29.21
C ARG A 209 -2.11 2.39 -29.16
N ALA A 210 -2.87 1.77 -28.27
CA ALA A 210 -4.28 2.08 -28.05
C ALA A 210 -4.51 3.55 -27.63
N THR A 211 -3.60 4.12 -26.84
CA THR A 211 -3.65 5.52 -26.39
C THR A 211 -3.35 6.50 -27.52
N LEU A 212 -2.46 6.13 -28.46
CA LEU A 212 -2.08 6.96 -29.60
C LEU A 212 -3.05 6.81 -30.78
N ALA A 213 -3.83 5.72 -30.82
CA ALA A 213 -4.80 5.45 -31.87
C ALA A 213 -5.95 6.48 -31.89
N ILE A 214 -6.34 6.87 -33.10
CA ILE A 214 -7.47 7.78 -33.34
C ILE A 214 -8.80 7.04 -33.10
N ASP A 215 -8.86 5.77 -33.48
CA ASP A 215 -10.05 4.91 -33.38
C ASP A 215 -9.68 3.43 -33.16
N THR A 216 -10.68 2.55 -33.24
CA THR A 216 -10.56 1.11 -33.06
C THR A 216 -9.98 0.36 -34.28
N SER A 217 -9.61 1.05 -35.37
CA SER A 217 -9.01 0.40 -36.54
C SER A 217 -7.65 -0.24 -36.25
N CYS A 218 -6.98 0.18 -35.17
CA CYS A 218 -5.68 -0.35 -34.74
C CYS A 218 -5.73 -1.77 -34.15
N ILE A 219 -6.92 -2.33 -33.86
CA ILE A 219 -7.02 -3.58 -33.08
C ILE A 219 -6.30 -4.78 -33.73
N PRO A 220 -6.36 -5.01 -35.06
CA PRO A 220 -5.59 -6.09 -35.68
C PRO A 220 -4.08 -6.00 -35.39
N GLU A 221 -3.50 -4.79 -35.42
CA GLU A 221 -2.09 -4.58 -35.10
C GLU A 221 -1.80 -4.76 -33.59
N LEU A 222 -2.77 -4.44 -32.73
CA LEU A 222 -2.64 -4.69 -31.29
C LEU A 222 -2.56 -6.19 -30.98
N LEU A 223 -3.32 -7.02 -31.70
CA LEU A 223 -3.26 -8.48 -31.55
C LEU A 223 -1.89 -9.03 -31.90
N GLU A 224 -1.21 -8.47 -32.90
CA GLU A 224 0.14 -8.90 -33.31
C GLU A 224 1.22 -8.56 -32.27
N LEU A 225 0.98 -7.56 -31.41
CA LEU A 225 1.89 -7.19 -30.33
C LEU A 225 1.79 -8.10 -29.10
N LEU A 226 0.69 -8.85 -28.98
CA LEU A 226 0.46 -9.68 -27.81
C LEU A 226 1.39 -10.89 -27.84
N PRO A 227 2.13 -11.14 -26.75
CA PRO A 227 2.79 -12.43 -26.58
C PRO A 227 1.73 -13.54 -26.68
N GLY A 228 2.03 -14.64 -27.37
CA GLY A 228 1.06 -15.73 -27.60
C GLY A 228 0.50 -16.38 -26.31
N THR A 229 1.12 -16.12 -25.17
CA THR A 229 0.62 -16.52 -23.84
C THR A 229 -0.53 -15.67 -23.35
N LEU A 230 -0.67 -14.43 -23.83
CA LEU A 230 -1.69 -13.50 -23.38
C LEU A 230 -2.90 -13.54 -24.32
N LYS A 231 -4.01 -14.09 -23.83
CA LYS A 231 -5.24 -14.29 -24.60
C LYS A 231 -6.21 -13.16 -24.32
N LEU A 232 -6.13 -12.07 -25.08
CA LEU A 232 -7.17 -11.03 -25.09
C LEU A 232 -8.14 -11.27 -26.24
N THR A 233 -9.43 -11.09 -25.96
CA THR A 233 -10.46 -11.09 -27.00
C THR A 233 -10.51 -9.74 -27.72
N MET A 234 -11.19 -9.70 -28.86
CA MET A 234 -11.49 -8.45 -29.58
C MET A 234 -12.24 -7.45 -28.67
N ASP A 235 -13.17 -7.95 -27.86
CA ASP A 235 -13.95 -7.14 -26.93
C ASP A 235 -13.07 -6.54 -25.82
N ASP A 236 -12.09 -7.29 -25.31
CA ASP A 236 -11.14 -6.80 -24.32
C ASP A 236 -10.29 -5.65 -24.90
N LEU A 237 -9.84 -5.77 -26.15
CA LEU A 237 -9.07 -4.73 -26.82
C LEU A 237 -9.92 -3.49 -27.12
N CYS A 238 -11.16 -3.65 -27.58
CA CYS A 238 -12.13 -2.55 -27.71
C CYS A 238 -12.34 -1.81 -26.38
N ALA A 239 -12.51 -2.56 -25.29
CA ALA A 239 -12.68 -2.00 -23.95
C ALA A 239 -11.41 -1.25 -23.50
N LEU A 240 -10.23 -1.81 -23.78
CA LEU A 240 -8.94 -1.18 -23.48
C LEU A 240 -8.76 0.15 -24.22
N VAL A 241 -8.99 0.18 -25.54
CA VAL A 241 -8.93 1.40 -26.37
C VAL A 241 -9.88 2.45 -25.81
N THR A 242 -11.12 2.06 -25.51
CA THR A 242 -12.12 2.96 -24.94
C THR A 242 -11.67 3.55 -23.59
N LYS A 243 -11.11 2.72 -22.70
CA LYS A 243 -10.60 3.18 -21.39
C LYS A 243 -9.39 4.09 -21.55
N ALA A 244 -8.46 3.75 -22.43
CA ALA A 244 -7.26 4.54 -22.71
C ALA A 244 -7.63 5.94 -23.22
N GLN A 245 -8.57 6.03 -24.15
CA GLN A 245 -9.05 7.31 -24.70
C GLN A 245 -9.84 8.15 -23.69
N ARG A 246 -10.52 7.52 -22.73
CA ARG A 246 -11.29 8.23 -21.68
C ARG A 246 -10.45 8.68 -20.49
N ALA A 247 -9.23 8.19 -20.35
CA ALA A 247 -8.38 8.54 -19.22
C ALA A 247 -7.92 10.00 -19.33
N SER A 248 -8.45 10.86 -18.47
CA SER A 248 -8.16 12.30 -18.47
C SER A 248 -6.73 12.65 -18.02
N SER A 249 -6.05 11.73 -17.36
CA SER A 249 -4.68 11.91 -16.88
C SER A 249 -3.96 10.58 -16.76
N ILE A 250 -2.63 10.60 -16.76
CA ILE A 250 -1.80 9.42 -16.54
C ILE A 250 -2.07 8.78 -15.18
N LEU A 251 -2.32 9.57 -14.12
CA LEU A 251 -2.71 9.01 -12.82
C LEU A 251 -4.03 8.25 -12.92
N ALA A 252 -5.03 8.79 -13.64
CA ALA A 252 -6.31 8.11 -13.83
C ALA A 252 -6.13 6.81 -14.63
N ALA A 253 -5.28 6.81 -15.67
CA ALA A 253 -4.96 5.60 -16.43
C ALA A 253 -4.34 4.52 -15.52
N LEU A 254 -3.29 4.86 -14.76
CA LEU A 254 -2.60 3.93 -13.86
C LEU A 254 -3.56 3.31 -12.81
N VAL A 255 -4.52 4.08 -12.32
CA VAL A 255 -5.44 3.61 -11.27
C VAL A 255 -6.62 2.84 -11.83
N SER A 256 -7.13 3.20 -13.01
CA SER A 256 -8.40 2.65 -13.54
C SER A 256 -8.25 1.53 -14.57
N ILE A 257 -7.11 1.43 -15.25
CA ILE A 257 -6.85 0.43 -16.30
C ILE A 257 -6.03 -0.71 -15.70
N GLN A 258 -6.66 -1.49 -14.83
CA GLN A 258 -5.99 -2.57 -14.08
C GLN A 258 -5.62 -3.77 -14.97
N GLU A 259 -6.15 -3.84 -16.19
CA GLU A 259 -5.71 -4.77 -17.25
C GLU A 259 -4.27 -4.51 -17.72
N VAL A 260 -3.72 -3.33 -17.40
CA VAL A 260 -2.37 -2.91 -17.79
C VAL A 260 -1.54 -2.60 -16.55
N PHE A 261 -2.10 -1.80 -15.63
CA PHE A 261 -1.39 -1.26 -14.46
C PHE A 261 -1.81 -1.98 -13.18
N ASN A 262 -1.89 -3.30 -13.25
CA ASN A 262 -2.30 -4.16 -12.14
C ASN A 262 -1.52 -3.82 -10.85
N GLY A 263 -2.22 -3.68 -9.73
CA GLY A 263 -1.62 -3.43 -8.41
C GLY A 263 -1.28 -1.96 -8.11
N TYR A 264 -1.30 -1.07 -9.11
CA TYR A 264 -1.13 0.37 -8.89
C TYR A 264 -2.44 1.02 -8.45
N GLY A 265 -2.51 1.37 -7.17
CA GLY A 265 -3.54 2.25 -6.64
C GLY A 265 -3.10 3.71 -6.62
N GLN A 266 -3.91 4.55 -5.96
CA GLN A 266 -3.71 6.00 -6.04
C GLN A 266 -2.37 6.43 -5.44
N HIS A 267 -1.96 5.87 -4.30
CA HIS A 267 -0.73 6.32 -3.65
C HIS A 267 0.52 5.78 -4.36
N THR A 268 0.51 4.49 -4.72
CA THR A 268 1.60 3.86 -5.47
C THR A 268 1.81 4.49 -6.85
N ALA A 269 0.73 4.78 -7.59
CA ALA A 269 0.81 5.47 -8.88
C ALA A 269 1.32 6.91 -8.76
N THR A 270 0.84 7.67 -7.76
CA THR A 270 1.30 9.05 -7.54
C THR A 270 2.80 9.09 -7.23
N ASP A 271 3.26 8.21 -6.36
CA ASP A 271 4.67 8.17 -5.94
C ASP A 271 5.60 7.59 -7.04
N LEU A 272 5.11 6.66 -7.86
CA LEU A 272 5.78 6.24 -9.09
C LEU A 272 6.01 7.45 -10.01
N LEU A 273 4.96 8.21 -10.33
CA LEU A 273 5.05 9.36 -11.22
C LEU A 273 6.01 10.43 -10.68
N HIS A 274 6.04 10.62 -9.34
CA HIS A 274 7.06 11.44 -8.70
C HIS A 274 8.49 10.94 -8.94
N SER A 275 8.73 9.64 -8.81
CA SER A 275 10.06 9.06 -9.05
C SER A 275 10.52 9.20 -10.51
N LEU A 276 9.55 9.27 -11.44
CA LEU A 276 9.77 9.40 -12.88
C LEU A 276 9.75 10.85 -13.36
N VAL A 277 9.51 11.82 -12.47
CA VAL A 277 9.46 13.26 -12.83
C VAL A 277 8.30 13.56 -13.81
N ILE A 278 7.21 12.78 -13.75
CA ILE A 278 6.02 12.95 -14.60
C ILE A 278 4.93 13.68 -13.80
N TRP A 279 4.29 14.65 -14.44
CA TRP A 279 3.14 15.34 -13.86
C TRP A 279 1.93 14.40 -13.77
N PRO A 280 1.31 14.19 -12.59
CA PRO A 280 0.21 13.23 -12.45
C PRO A 280 -1.03 13.55 -13.27
N GLY A 281 -1.23 14.83 -13.61
CA GLY A 281 -2.31 15.28 -14.50
C GLY A 281 -1.95 15.30 -15.98
N MET A 282 -0.77 14.82 -16.39
CA MET A 282 -0.34 14.81 -17.80
C MET A 282 -1.27 13.88 -18.59
N PRO A 283 -1.80 14.28 -19.75
CA PRO A 283 -2.62 13.40 -20.57
C PRO A 283 -1.84 12.14 -20.97
N PRO A 284 -2.44 10.94 -20.95
CA PRO A 284 -1.76 9.71 -21.35
C PRO A 284 -1.15 9.78 -22.75
N ARG A 285 -1.82 10.48 -23.68
CA ARG A 285 -1.34 10.69 -25.05
C ARG A 285 0.01 11.39 -25.11
N GLU A 286 0.22 12.41 -24.27
CA GLU A 286 1.50 13.14 -24.21
C GLU A 286 2.62 12.26 -23.66
N VAL A 287 2.34 11.48 -22.61
CA VAL A 287 3.28 10.49 -22.08
C VAL A 287 3.66 9.45 -23.14
N CYS A 288 2.69 9.00 -23.93
CA CYS A 288 2.89 7.98 -24.96
C CYS A 288 3.55 8.53 -26.23
N ALA A 289 3.37 9.80 -26.56
CA ALA A 289 3.93 10.42 -27.75
C ALA A 289 5.43 10.71 -27.59
N ASP A 290 5.87 11.05 -26.39
CA ASP A 290 7.29 11.26 -26.09
C ASP A 290 8.00 9.94 -25.77
N GLU A 291 8.88 9.48 -26.66
CA GLU A 291 9.61 8.21 -26.52
C GLU A 291 10.41 8.13 -25.20
N GLN A 292 11.00 9.24 -24.77
CA GLN A 292 11.84 9.25 -23.58
C GLN A 292 11.00 9.08 -22.30
N THR A 293 9.90 9.83 -22.19
CA THR A 293 8.96 9.75 -21.07
C THR A 293 8.26 8.40 -21.04
N TYR A 294 7.85 7.89 -22.20
CA TYR A 294 7.28 6.54 -22.31
C TYR A 294 8.27 5.46 -21.87
N ALA A 295 9.51 5.48 -22.36
CA ALA A 295 10.53 4.51 -21.99
C ALA A 295 10.84 4.55 -20.48
N ALA A 296 10.85 5.75 -19.89
CA ALA A 296 10.99 5.95 -18.45
C ALA A 296 9.80 5.35 -17.67
N LEU A 297 8.56 5.55 -18.14
CA LEU A 297 7.38 4.95 -17.53
C LEU A 297 7.40 3.43 -17.62
N ARG A 298 7.59 2.88 -18.82
CA ARG A 298 7.61 1.43 -19.10
C ARG A 298 8.64 0.70 -18.22
N THR A 299 9.84 1.25 -18.11
CA THR A 299 10.91 0.68 -17.26
C THR A 299 10.59 0.91 -15.77
N GLY A 300 10.15 2.12 -15.46
CA GLY A 300 9.90 2.61 -14.11
C GLY A 300 8.85 1.81 -13.34
N LEU A 301 7.82 1.30 -14.01
CA LEU A 301 6.77 0.47 -13.41
C LEU A 301 7.39 -0.74 -12.69
N SER A 302 8.00 -1.67 -13.43
CA SER A 302 8.61 -2.87 -12.84
C SER A 302 9.67 -2.56 -11.77
N VAL A 303 10.51 -1.55 -11.99
CA VAL A 303 11.55 -1.14 -11.03
C VAL A 303 10.91 -0.65 -9.72
N TYR A 304 9.88 0.19 -9.81
CA TYR A 304 9.16 0.68 -8.65
C TYR A 304 8.43 -0.45 -7.92
N ALA A 305 7.75 -1.36 -8.62
CA ALA A 305 7.05 -2.49 -8.00
C ALA A 305 8.00 -3.40 -7.21
N SER A 306 9.20 -3.66 -7.75
CA SER A 306 10.20 -4.55 -7.15
C SER A 306 10.64 -4.14 -5.73
N GLN A 307 10.48 -2.87 -5.35
CA GLN A 307 10.86 -2.41 -4.02
C GLN A 307 10.06 -3.10 -2.91
N TYR A 308 8.81 -3.51 -3.18
CA TYR A 308 7.91 -4.11 -2.20
C TYR A 308 8.21 -5.59 -1.92
N VAL A 309 8.99 -6.24 -2.78
CA VAL A 309 9.55 -7.59 -2.52
C VAL A 309 10.98 -7.55 -2.00
N SER A 310 11.59 -6.36 -1.91
CA SER A 310 12.96 -6.21 -1.42
C SER A 310 13.10 -6.65 0.04
N ALA A 311 14.28 -7.19 0.37
CA ALA A 311 14.63 -7.53 1.75
C ALA A 311 14.60 -6.30 2.67
N GLU A 312 14.93 -5.11 2.15
CA GLU A 312 14.91 -3.86 2.89
C GLU A 312 13.48 -3.48 3.30
N PHE A 313 12.52 -3.49 2.38
CA PHE A 313 11.11 -3.23 2.67
C PHE A 313 10.57 -4.25 3.68
N ARG A 314 10.77 -5.54 3.42
CA ARG A 314 10.31 -6.63 4.30
C ARG A 314 10.85 -6.47 5.72
N THR A 315 12.14 -6.16 5.86
CA THR A 315 12.77 -5.98 7.18
C THR A 315 12.29 -4.72 7.89
N ARG A 316 12.14 -3.61 7.16
CA ARG A 316 11.88 -2.29 7.77
C ARG A 316 10.40 -2.01 8.01
N CYS A 317 9.54 -2.49 7.12
CA CYS A 317 8.11 -2.16 7.09
C CYS A 317 7.22 -3.35 7.47
N LEU A 318 7.68 -4.59 7.33
CA LEU A 318 6.87 -5.78 7.67
C LEU A 318 7.31 -6.46 8.98
N SER A 319 8.11 -5.78 9.80
CA SER A 319 8.48 -6.30 11.12
C SER A 319 7.29 -6.38 12.08
N ILE A 320 7.21 -7.46 12.86
CA ILE A 320 6.26 -7.56 13.97
C ILE A 320 6.81 -6.75 15.16
N PRO A 321 6.00 -5.96 15.85
CA PRO A 321 6.41 -5.34 17.10
C PRO A 321 6.79 -6.42 18.13
N ASN A 322 7.93 -6.25 18.80
CA ASN A 322 8.34 -7.14 19.89
C ASN A 322 7.57 -6.82 21.19
N HIS A 323 6.27 -7.10 21.19
CA HIS A 323 5.32 -6.80 22.27
C HIS A 323 4.45 -8.02 22.57
N THR A 324 3.81 -8.03 23.75
CA THR A 324 2.88 -9.10 24.18
C THR A 324 1.53 -9.01 23.48
N ALA A 325 0.91 -7.83 23.44
CA ALA A 325 -0.32 -7.58 22.69
C ALA A 325 -0.13 -7.73 21.16
N ALA A 326 -1.03 -8.47 20.50
CA ALA A 326 -0.90 -8.75 19.07
C ALA A 326 -1.23 -7.54 18.16
N LEU A 327 -2.08 -6.61 18.63
CA LEU A 327 -2.49 -5.44 17.85
C LEU A 327 -1.68 -4.19 18.19
N THR A 328 -0.48 -4.34 18.76
CA THR A 328 0.41 -3.22 19.05
C THR A 328 0.77 -2.45 17.79
N PHE A 329 0.64 -1.12 17.85
CA PHE A 329 1.07 -0.26 16.75
C PHE A 329 2.59 -0.26 16.58
N ASN A 330 3.08 -0.67 15.41
CA ASN A 330 4.52 -0.64 15.10
C ASN A 330 4.94 0.75 14.57
N TYR A 331 5.22 1.68 15.49
CA TYR A 331 5.70 3.02 15.17
C TYR A 331 6.91 3.05 14.22
N LYS A 332 7.84 2.10 14.38
CA LYS A 332 9.07 2.08 13.58
C LYS A 332 8.76 1.67 12.14
N SER A 333 7.94 0.63 11.95
CA SER A 333 7.48 0.22 10.62
C SER A 333 6.75 1.36 9.92
N ASP A 334 5.79 1.98 10.59
CA ASP A 334 5.01 3.10 10.03
C ASP A 334 5.89 4.30 9.66
N ILE A 335 6.84 4.69 10.52
CA ILE A 335 7.79 5.76 10.22
C ILE A 335 8.69 5.40 9.04
N ASN A 336 9.16 4.15 8.96
CA ASN A 336 9.98 3.70 7.84
C ASN A 336 9.18 3.75 6.55
N TYR A 337 7.94 3.27 6.55
CA TYR A 337 7.03 3.31 5.40
C TYR A 337 6.83 4.74 4.92
N ILE A 338 6.34 5.64 5.79
CA ILE A 338 6.03 7.03 5.45
C ILE A 338 7.27 7.80 4.95
N ASN A 339 8.47 7.47 5.42
CA ASN A 339 9.68 8.19 5.04
C ASN A 339 10.39 7.62 3.80
N GLN A 340 10.23 6.33 3.50
CA GLN A 340 11.02 5.63 2.48
C GLN A 340 10.17 5.15 1.30
N TYR A 341 8.90 4.84 1.51
CA TYR A 341 8.01 4.19 0.54
C TYR A 341 6.74 5.01 0.25
N LEU A 342 6.58 6.16 0.92
CA LEU A 342 5.54 7.14 0.62
C LEU A 342 6.21 8.50 0.35
N HIS A 343 6.12 9.00 -0.87
CA HIS A 343 6.87 10.17 -1.32
C HIS A 343 6.04 11.44 -1.24
N VAL A 344 5.01 11.58 -2.08
CA VAL A 344 4.21 12.79 -2.23
C VAL A 344 2.74 12.55 -1.90
N TYR A 345 2.20 11.34 -2.02
CA TYR A 345 0.79 11.10 -1.78
C TYR A 345 0.36 11.49 -0.36
N ARG A 346 -0.53 12.49 -0.27
CA ARG A 346 -1.03 13.07 0.99
C ARG A 346 0.08 13.50 1.96
N LYS A 347 1.22 13.94 1.44
CA LYS A 347 2.29 14.54 2.27
C LYS A 347 2.32 16.03 2.00
N CYS A 348 2.67 16.83 3.01
CA CYS A 348 2.89 18.27 2.81
C CYS A 348 4.33 18.59 2.41
N THR A 349 5.29 17.69 2.72
CA THR A 349 6.65 17.74 2.17
C THR A 349 7.19 16.37 1.83
N VAL A 350 8.14 16.37 0.90
CA VAL A 350 8.96 15.21 0.54
C VAL A 350 10.44 15.55 0.70
N ARG A 351 11.22 14.54 1.09
CA ARG A 351 12.69 14.62 1.06
C ARG A 351 13.16 14.01 -0.25
N MET A 352 13.80 14.81 -1.08
CA MET A 352 14.31 14.37 -2.38
C MET A 352 15.81 14.11 -2.30
N ARG A 353 16.26 13.08 -3.00
CA ARG A 353 17.68 12.90 -3.31
C ARG A 353 18.15 14.01 -4.25
N ALA A 354 19.42 14.39 -4.18
CA ALA A 354 19.96 15.50 -4.98
C ALA A 354 19.80 15.27 -6.49
N ASP A 355 20.03 14.03 -6.96
CA ASP A 355 19.85 13.63 -8.35
C ASP A 355 18.41 13.83 -8.83
N LEU A 356 17.42 13.33 -8.06
CA LEU A 356 16.02 13.53 -8.39
C LEU A 356 15.64 15.01 -8.34
N TYR A 357 16.03 15.72 -7.27
CA TYR A 357 15.77 17.16 -7.15
C TYR A 357 16.34 17.96 -8.33
N ASN A 358 17.57 17.65 -8.73
CA ASN A 358 18.23 18.34 -9.85
C ASN A 358 17.54 18.03 -11.18
N LYS A 359 17.01 16.81 -11.39
CA LYS A 359 16.18 16.52 -12.57
C LYS A 359 14.96 17.44 -12.64
N TYR A 360 14.23 17.60 -11.53
CA TYR A 360 13.10 18.52 -11.47
C TYR A 360 13.50 19.98 -11.74
N ALA A 361 14.61 20.44 -11.14
CA ALA A 361 15.11 21.80 -11.32
C ALA A 361 15.58 22.07 -12.76
N MET A 362 16.27 21.11 -13.38
CA MET A 362 16.74 21.21 -14.77
C MET A 362 15.59 21.30 -15.77
N LEU A 363 14.47 20.65 -15.47
CA LEU A 363 13.24 20.69 -16.27
C LEU A 363 12.33 21.89 -15.92
N GLY A 364 12.78 22.84 -15.09
CA GLY A 364 11.98 24.01 -14.72
C GLY A 364 10.73 23.68 -13.91
N LEU A 365 10.58 22.46 -13.39
CA LEU A 365 9.32 22.00 -12.81
C LEU A 365 8.98 22.66 -11.46
N PHE A 366 9.93 23.36 -10.84
CA PHE A 366 9.68 24.16 -9.64
C PHE A 366 9.35 25.62 -9.94
N ASP A 367 9.40 26.06 -11.21
CA ASP A 367 9.14 27.43 -11.60
C ASP A 367 7.68 27.57 -12.05
N PRO A 368 6.80 28.25 -11.31
CA PRO A 368 5.39 28.39 -11.67
C PRO A 368 5.17 29.18 -12.97
N LYS A 369 6.15 29.97 -13.42
CA LYS A 369 6.08 30.71 -14.70
C LYS A 369 6.49 29.86 -15.90
N HIS A 370 7.15 28.73 -15.67
CA HIS A 370 7.55 27.81 -16.71
C HIS A 370 6.36 26.93 -17.14
N VAL A 371 6.22 26.67 -18.44
CA VAL A 371 5.23 25.72 -18.97
C VAL A 371 5.91 24.36 -19.18
N ILE A 372 5.35 23.30 -18.61
CA ILE A 372 5.88 21.94 -18.75
C ILE A 372 6.05 21.58 -20.23
N GLY A 373 7.25 21.12 -20.60
CA GLY A 373 7.61 20.74 -21.97
C GLY A 373 8.26 21.86 -22.78
N ALA A 374 8.16 23.12 -22.35
CA ALA A 374 8.90 24.21 -22.99
C ALA A 374 10.41 24.10 -22.69
N PRO A 375 11.28 24.73 -23.51
CA PRO A 375 12.70 24.85 -23.17
C PRO A 375 12.90 25.60 -21.84
N TYR A 376 13.78 25.09 -20.98
CA TYR A 376 14.13 25.72 -19.70
C TYR A 376 15.64 25.84 -19.53
N VAL A 377 16.10 26.99 -19.06
CA VAL A 377 17.52 27.22 -18.73
C VAL A 377 17.67 27.25 -17.21
N CYS A 378 18.13 26.14 -16.65
CA CYS A 378 18.32 26.03 -15.21
C CYS A 378 19.58 26.78 -14.75
N HIS A 379 19.43 27.65 -13.76
CA HIS A 379 20.55 28.32 -13.12
C HIS A 379 21.25 27.40 -12.12
N LYS A 380 22.59 27.44 -12.08
CA LYS A 380 23.39 26.63 -11.12
C LYS A 380 22.99 26.84 -9.66
N SER A 381 22.44 28.00 -9.30
CA SER A 381 21.94 28.32 -7.96
C SER A 381 20.69 27.52 -7.57
N GLN A 382 19.94 27.00 -8.55
CA GLN A 382 18.74 26.20 -8.32
C GLN A 382 19.09 24.74 -8.00
N LEU A 383 20.28 24.27 -8.37
CA LEU A 383 20.71 22.90 -8.16
C LEU A 383 21.10 22.63 -6.70
N ALA A 384 20.81 21.42 -6.24
CA ALA A 384 21.23 20.92 -4.94
C ALA A 384 22.62 20.26 -5.04
N PHE A 385 23.55 20.74 -4.21
CA PHE A 385 24.90 20.17 -4.04
C PHE A 385 25.01 19.24 -2.82
N VAL A 386 24.00 19.25 -1.95
CA VAL A 386 23.91 18.35 -0.80
C VAL A 386 23.22 17.05 -1.18
N ARG A 387 23.62 15.93 -0.59
CA ARG A 387 23.08 14.58 -0.89
C ARG A 387 21.54 14.51 -0.88
N TYR A 388 20.90 15.31 -0.04
CA TYR A 388 19.45 15.42 0.03
C TYR A 388 19.02 16.86 0.22
N LYS A 389 18.02 17.29 -0.56
CA LYS A 389 17.27 18.50 -0.23
C LYS A 389 16.13 18.10 0.69
N ARG A 390 16.16 18.65 1.90
CA ARG A 390 15.10 18.41 2.90
C ARG A 390 13.92 19.32 2.60
N ASP A 391 12.72 18.78 2.78
CA ASP A 391 11.46 19.52 2.88
C ASP A 391 11.08 20.31 1.62
N VAL A 392 11.05 19.61 0.48
CA VAL A 392 10.42 20.12 -0.75
C VAL A 392 8.90 20.09 -0.53
N PRO A 393 8.19 21.23 -0.66
CA PRO A 393 6.74 21.27 -0.50
C PRO A 393 6.05 20.38 -1.52
N VAL A 394 4.98 19.75 -1.08
CA VAL A 394 4.06 19.00 -1.93
C VAL A 394 2.75 19.75 -1.96
N TYR A 395 2.14 19.77 -3.14
CA TYR A 395 0.93 20.49 -3.45
C TYR A 395 -0.18 19.53 -3.84
N GLU A 396 -1.41 19.95 -3.57
CA GLU A 396 -2.66 19.26 -3.88
C GLU A 396 -3.36 19.98 -5.04
N TYR A 397 -3.76 19.24 -6.06
CA TYR A 397 -4.49 19.76 -7.23
C TYR A 397 -5.81 19.01 -7.39
N LYS A 398 -6.91 19.73 -7.57
CA LYS A 398 -8.25 19.14 -7.75
C LYS A 398 -8.56 18.94 -9.22
N SER A 399 -8.75 17.70 -9.65
CA SER A 399 -9.13 17.34 -11.02
C SER A 399 -10.45 16.59 -11.02
N GLY A 400 -11.56 17.34 -11.06
CA GLY A 400 -12.89 16.78 -10.86
C GLY A 400 -13.01 16.11 -9.48
N SER A 401 -13.38 14.84 -9.45
CA SER A 401 -13.44 14.04 -8.21
C SER A 401 -12.08 13.53 -7.73
N THR A 402 -11.04 13.61 -8.57
CA THR A 402 -9.71 13.07 -8.27
C THR A 402 -8.82 14.16 -7.69
N THR A 403 -8.05 13.80 -6.66
CA THR A 403 -7.04 14.68 -6.08
C THR A 403 -5.65 14.20 -6.49
N LEU A 404 -4.84 15.12 -7.02
CA LEU A 404 -3.46 14.87 -7.44
C LEU A 404 -2.50 15.45 -6.39
N TYR A 405 -1.36 14.78 -6.17
CA TYR A 405 -0.30 15.28 -5.29
C TYR A 405 1.02 15.36 -6.05
N SER A 406 1.71 16.50 -5.99
CA SER A 406 2.96 16.70 -6.73
C SER A 406 3.83 17.79 -6.12
N VAL A 407 5.13 17.75 -6.41
CA VAL A 407 6.07 18.85 -6.10
C VAL A 407 6.23 19.83 -7.27
N ILE A 408 5.66 19.50 -8.44
CA ILE A 408 5.75 20.29 -9.67
C ILE A 408 4.83 21.48 -9.53
N GLN A 409 5.35 22.68 -9.75
CA GLN A 409 4.61 23.93 -9.77
C GLN A 409 4.49 24.54 -11.16
N ALA A 410 5.32 24.08 -12.11
CA ALA A 410 5.28 24.56 -13.48
C ALA A 410 3.86 24.52 -14.05
N ALA A 411 3.51 25.59 -14.76
CA ALA A 411 2.27 25.71 -15.47
C ALA A 411 2.13 24.55 -16.47
N ARG A 412 0.90 24.07 -16.62
CA ARG A 412 0.60 23.02 -17.58
C ARG A 412 0.31 23.67 -18.93
N PRO A 413 0.58 22.98 -20.04
CA PRO A 413 0.05 23.38 -21.34
C PRO A 413 -1.48 23.57 -21.26
N LEU A 414 -1.98 24.61 -21.95
CA LEU A 414 -3.40 25.03 -21.86
C LEU A 414 -4.36 23.96 -22.37
N GLU A 415 -3.90 23.11 -23.27
CA GLU A 415 -4.63 21.99 -23.86
C GLU A 415 -4.76 20.79 -22.92
N TRP A 416 -4.02 20.74 -21.80
CA TRP A 416 -4.16 19.66 -20.82
C TRP A 416 -5.44 19.83 -20.00
N ILE A 417 -6.42 18.96 -20.27
CA ILE A 417 -7.71 18.97 -19.58
C ILE A 417 -7.55 18.41 -18.16
N GLY A 418 -8.15 19.07 -17.17
CA GLY A 418 -8.19 18.63 -15.77
C GLY A 418 -7.29 19.46 -14.87
N ALA A 419 -7.32 19.18 -13.56
CA ALA A 419 -6.67 19.88 -12.44
C ALA A 419 -6.86 21.42 -12.36
N GLU A 420 -7.27 21.94 -11.21
CA GLU A 420 -7.27 23.37 -10.92
C GLU A 420 -5.83 23.93 -10.94
N SER A 421 -5.66 25.14 -11.47
CA SER A 421 -4.33 25.77 -11.59
C SER A 421 -3.78 26.27 -10.25
N VAL A 422 -4.63 26.42 -9.23
CA VAL A 422 -4.21 26.91 -7.91
C VAL A 422 -3.94 25.72 -6.99
N PRO A 423 -2.67 25.42 -6.67
CA PRO A 423 -2.35 24.35 -5.74
C PRO A 423 -2.80 24.70 -4.32
N ALA A 424 -3.35 23.73 -3.60
CA ALA A 424 -3.54 23.80 -2.15
C ALA A 424 -2.40 23.08 -1.41
N VAL A 425 -2.20 23.40 -0.14
CA VAL A 425 -1.31 22.61 0.73
C VAL A 425 -2.11 21.43 1.30
N PRO A 426 -1.71 20.17 1.02
CA PRO A 426 -2.43 18.99 1.47
C PRO A 426 -2.36 18.82 2.99
N SER A 427 -3.35 18.12 3.54
CA SER A 427 -3.24 17.52 4.87
C SER A 427 -2.15 16.45 4.87
N ASP A 428 -1.33 16.40 5.94
CA ASP A 428 -0.30 15.39 6.04
C ASP A 428 -0.88 14.03 6.47
N VAL A 429 -0.43 12.96 5.82
CA VAL A 429 -0.81 11.57 6.08
C VAL A 429 -0.62 11.15 7.54
N ARG A 430 0.36 11.75 8.24
CA ARG A 430 0.62 11.49 9.66
C ARG A 430 -0.51 12.00 10.55
N ASP A 431 -1.27 12.99 10.07
CA ASP A 431 -2.39 13.61 10.76
C ASP A 431 -3.76 13.09 10.26
N ALA A 432 -3.78 12.28 9.20
CA ALA A 432 -5.00 11.68 8.64
C ALA A 432 -5.75 10.76 9.62
N GLY A 433 -5.17 10.46 10.79
CA GLY A 433 -5.79 9.67 11.84
C GLY A 433 -6.23 8.31 11.32
N PHE A 434 -7.52 8.02 11.43
CA PHE A 434 -8.15 6.75 11.05
C PHE A 434 -8.72 6.72 9.64
N ALA A 435 -8.69 7.85 8.90
CA ALA A 435 -9.43 7.99 7.64
C ALA A 435 -8.87 7.10 6.52
N THR A 436 -7.57 6.77 6.56
CA THR A 436 -6.92 5.97 5.52
C THR A 436 -5.89 4.99 6.06
N THR A 437 -5.92 3.79 5.50
CA THR A 437 -4.87 2.77 5.64
C THR A 437 -3.83 3.04 4.55
N ILE A 438 -2.63 3.46 4.94
CA ILE A 438 -1.52 3.73 4.02
C ILE A 438 -0.32 2.98 4.56
N GLY A 439 0.02 1.86 3.93
CA GLY A 439 1.09 0.98 4.35
C GLY A 439 0.73 -0.06 5.43
N PRO A 440 1.64 -1.01 5.69
CA PRO A 440 1.34 -2.24 6.44
C PRO A 440 1.05 -2.06 7.94
N ALA A 441 1.58 -1.01 8.57
CA ALA A 441 1.37 -0.76 10.01
C ALA A 441 0.17 0.14 10.30
N SER A 442 -0.40 0.77 9.27
CA SER A 442 -1.35 1.89 9.42
C SER A 442 -2.82 1.45 9.33
N PHE A 443 -3.08 0.14 9.43
CA PHE A 443 -4.44 -0.41 9.53
C PHE A 443 -5.15 0.10 10.80
N HIS A 444 -6.47 0.25 10.68
CA HIS A 444 -7.33 0.79 11.74
C HIS A 444 -7.13 0.08 13.10
N ALA A 445 -7.08 -1.26 13.10
CA ALA A 445 -6.91 -2.06 14.32
C ALA A 445 -5.60 -1.76 15.08
N PHE A 446 -4.51 -1.50 14.35
CA PHE A 446 -3.25 -1.09 14.95
C PHE A 446 -3.27 0.39 15.37
N LYS A 447 -3.86 1.27 14.55
CA LYS A 447 -3.93 2.71 14.86
C LYS A 447 -4.71 2.98 16.16
N GLN A 448 -5.72 2.18 16.48
CA GLN A 448 -6.47 2.32 17.74
C GLN A 448 -5.60 2.03 18.97
N ASN A 449 -4.53 1.24 18.79
CA ASN A 449 -3.53 0.93 19.80
C ASN A 449 -2.36 1.93 19.84
N GLN A 450 -2.46 3.07 19.14
CA GLN A 450 -1.49 4.16 19.28
C GLN A 450 -1.69 4.89 20.61
N TYR A 451 -0.59 5.19 21.28
CA TYR A 451 -0.56 6.13 22.39
C TYR A 451 -0.90 7.55 21.94
N ASP A 452 -1.69 8.23 22.77
CA ASP A 452 -1.85 9.67 22.71
C ASP A 452 -0.76 10.36 23.56
N TRP A 453 -0.13 11.39 23.00
CA TRP A 453 0.93 12.13 23.69
C TRP A 453 0.38 13.03 24.79
N GLN A 454 -0.90 13.40 24.73
CA GLN A 454 -1.55 14.21 25.76
C GLN A 454 -1.88 13.36 26.99
N SER A 455 -2.34 12.12 26.80
CA SER A 455 -2.66 11.19 27.89
C SER A 455 -1.43 10.58 28.58
N LEU A 456 -0.25 10.61 27.95
CA LEU A 456 0.98 10.06 28.55
C LEU A 456 1.54 10.95 29.65
N ALA A 457 1.47 10.47 30.90
CA ALA A 457 2.12 11.11 32.04
C ALA A 457 3.63 11.33 31.81
N THR A 458 4.10 12.54 32.10
CA THR A 458 5.51 12.98 32.08
C THR A 458 6.30 12.42 33.26
N LYS A 459 6.25 11.10 33.48
CA LYS A 459 7.22 10.48 34.38
C LYS A 459 8.58 10.50 33.68
N GLY A 460 9.44 11.42 34.14
CA GLY A 460 10.86 11.46 33.79
C GLY A 460 11.53 10.12 34.13
N GLY A 461 12.60 9.78 33.41
CA GLY A 461 13.35 8.54 33.62
C GLY A 461 13.32 7.54 32.47
N ARG A 462 14.24 6.57 32.55
CA ARG A 462 14.41 5.49 31.57
C ARG A 462 13.12 4.68 31.48
N LYS A 463 12.57 4.53 30.27
CA LYS A 463 11.35 3.74 30.07
C LYS A 463 11.66 2.26 30.31
N ARG A 464 10.74 1.57 31.01
CA ARG A 464 10.79 0.12 31.19
C ARG A 464 10.88 -0.55 29.82
N VAL A 465 11.73 -1.55 29.75
CA VAL A 465 11.88 -2.41 28.59
C VAL A 465 11.03 -3.64 28.84
N GLU A 466 10.22 -4.02 27.85
CA GLU A 466 9.40 -5.22 27.91
C GLU A 466 10.20 -6.39 27.35
N ARG A 467 10.40 -7.41 28.19
CA ARG A 467 11.08 -8.65 27.81
C ARG A 467 10.01 -9.69 27.53
N THR A 468 9.76 -9.94 26.26
CA THR A 468 8.75 -10.89 25.78
C THR A 468 9.28 -12.33 25.64
N GLY A 469 10.60 -12.51 25.74
CA GLY A 469 11.27 -13.77 25.39
C GLY A 469 11.45 -13.98 23.87
N LYS A 470 10.80 -13.16 23.03
CA LYS A 470 10.91 -13.25 21.57
C LYS A 470 12.27 -12.70 21.09
N PRO A 471 12.86 -13.27 20.04
CA PRO A 471 14.14 -12.79 19.49
C PRO A 471 14.05 -11.34 19.01
N GLY A 472 15.19 -10.65 19.05
CA GLY A 472 15.32 -9.25 18.58
C GLY A 472 15.41 -8.23 19.71
N ARG A 473 15.44 -6.94 19.33
CA ARG A 473 15.57 -5.84 20.31
C ARG A 473 14.30 -5.77 21.17
N PRO A 474 14.41 -5.84 22.51
CA PRO A 474 13.25 -5.69 23.37
C PRO A 474 12.57 -4.33 23.18
N ALA A 475 11.24 -4.31 23.12
CA ALA A 475 10.50 -3.07 22.95
C ALA A 475 10.54 -2.22 24.23
N LYS A 476 10.41 -0.90 24.06
CA LYS A 476 10.08 -0.03 25.20
C LYS A 476 8.60 -0.24 25.50
N ALA A 477 8.25 -0.36 26.77
CA ALA A 477 6.86 -0.55 27.22
C ALA A 477 5.94 0.61 26.82
N ARG A 478 6.50 1.78 26.48
CA ARG A 478 5.77 2.92 25.90
C ARG A 478 6.72 3.82 25.10
N PRO A 479 6.23 4.50 24.05
CA PRO A 479 6.98 5.53 23.35
C PRO A 479 7.26 6.73 24.26
N SER A 480 8.20 7.58 23.85
CA SER A 480 8.49 8.81 24.59
C SER A 480 7.46 9.90 24.24
N ARG A 481 6.95 10.61 25.25
CA ARG A 481 5.99 11.71 25.04
C ARG A 481 6.54 12.75 24.07
N GLY A 482 7.82 13.10 24.17
CA GLY A 482 8.48 14.05 23.27
C GLY A 482 8.56 13.57 21.82
N GLU A 483 8.69 12.27 21.58
CA GLU A 483 8.66 11.71 20.22
C GLU A 483 7.26 11.74 19.62
N LEU A 484 6.24 11.34 20.39
CA LEU A 484 4.85 11.43 19.92
C LEU A 484 4.40 12.89 19.71
N ARG A 485 4.78 13.80 20.62
CA ARG A 485 4.50 15.24 20.48
C ARG A 485 5.18 15.81 19.24
N ARG A 486 6.46 15.49 19.00
CA ARG A 486 7.15 15.89 17.77
C ARG A 486 6.43 15.36 16.54
N ARG A 487 6.01 14.10 16.56
CA ARG A 487 5.26 13.49 15.45
C ARG A 487 3.94 14.21 15.17
N SER A 488 3.16 14.52 16.22
CA SER A 488 1.89 15.24 16.10
C SER A 488 2.04 16.70 15.67
N HIS A 489 3.11 17.39 16.08
CA HIS A 489 3.33 18.78 15.64
C HIS A 489 4.02 18.88 14.28
N HIS A 490 4.72 17.83 13.84
CA HIS A 490 5.51 17.91 12.63
C HIS A 490 4.64 18.15 11.40
N GLY A 491 3.47 17.50 11.27
CA GLY A 491 2.56 17.76 10.15
C GLY A 491 2.06 19.21 10.14
N ASN A 492 1.52 19.70 11.26
CA ASN A 492 1.08 21.10 11.40
C ASN A 492 2.19 22.13 11.09
N HIS A 493 3.38 21.94 11.66
CA HIS A 493 4.51 22.85 11.42
C HIS A 493 4.90 22.85 9.93
N VAL A 494 4.96 21.68 9.30
CA VAL A 494 5.31 21.58 7.89
C VAL A 494 4.23 22.19 6.99
N VAL A 495 2.95 22.02 7.32
CA VAL A 495 1.84 22.67 6.62
C VAL A 495 1.97 24.20 6.73
N GLN A 496 2.23 24.74 7.92
CA GLN A 496 2.41 26.19 8.12
C GLN A 496 3.60 26.73 7.31
N VAL A 497 4.73 26.02 7.32
CA VAL A 497 5.91 26.41 6.51
C VAL A 497 5.60 26.35 5.02
N SER A 498 4.82 25.36 4.56
CA SER A 498 4.46 25.22 3.15
C SER A 498 3.48 26.29 2.70
N LYS A 499 2.51 26.67 3.56
CA LYS A 499 1.60 27.79 3.31
C LYS A 499 2.34 29.13 3.23
N ALA A 500 3.21 29.41 4.20
CA ALA A 500 4.02 30.64 4.18
C ALA A 500 4.90 30.73 2.93
N LYS A 501 5.45 29.59 2.46
CA LYS A 501 6.19 29.55 1.19
C LYS A 501 5.30 29.85 -0.01
N LEU A 502 4.09 29.29 -0.06
CA LEU A 502 3.15 29.54 -1.15
C LEU A 502 2.78 31.04 -1.20
N GLU A 503 2.46 31.64 -0.06
CA GLU A 503 2.16 33.07 0.07
C GLU A 503 3.34 33.97 -0.35
N THR A 504 4.57 33.61 0.03
CA THR A 504 5.77 34.38 -0.36
C THR A 504 6.02 34.31 -1.87
N MET A 505 5.75 33.16 -2.50
CA MET A 505 5.91 32.99 -3.94
C MET A 505 4.91 33.81 -4.75
N GLU A 506 3.70 34.04 -4.22
CA GLU A 506 2.72 34.94 -4.82
C GLU A 506 3.16 36.41 -4.74
N SER A 507 3.87 36.82 -3.67
CA SER A 507 4.38 38.19 -3.55
C SER A 507 5.67 38.48 -4.33
N ASP A 508 6.52 37.46 -4.54
CA ASP A 508 7.80 37.61 -5.25
C ASP A 508 7.63 37.71 -6.79
N SER A 509 6.40 37.66 -7.32
CA SER A 509 6.12 37.98 -8.72
C SER A 509 6.55 39.40 -9.11
N ASP A 510 6.73 40.28 -8.12
CA ASP A 510 6.97 41.71 -8.29
C ASP A 510 8.46 42.11 -8.31
N GLY A 511 9.37 41.13 -8.41
CA GLY A 511 10.79 41.40 -8.74
C GLY A 511 11.65 41.92 -7.57
N ILE A 512 11.24 41.71 -6.32
CA ILE A 512 12.01 42.13 -5.14
C ILE A 512 13.03 41.05 -4.78
N GLU A 513 14.32 41.39 -4.77
CA GLU A 513 15.40 40.50 -4.34
C GLU A 513 15.24 40.09 -2.86
N LEU A 514 14.97 38.80 -2.62
CA LEU A 514 14.88 38.27 -1.25
C LEU A 514 16.21 38.41 -0.49
N PRO A 515 16.17 38.81 0.80
CA PRO A 515 17.36 38.86 1.64
C PRO A 515 17.99 37.47 1.75
N ARG A 516 19.22 37.34 1.24
CA ARG A 516 20.00 36.11 1.29
C ARG A 516 20.10 35.63 2.74
N LYS A 517 19.40 34.55 3.09
CA LYS A 517 19.59 33.87 4.38
C LYS A 517 21.09 33.62 4.53
N ARG A 518 21.69 34.17 5.59
CA ARG A 518 23.09 33.91 5.95
C ARG A 518 23.30 32.41 5.92
N VAL A 519 23.93 31.93 4.87
CA VAL A 519 24.43 30.56 4.80
C VAL A 519 25.38 30.48 5.98
N ARG A 520 24.99 29.78 7.05
CA ARG A 520 25.96 29.33 8.02
C ARG A 520 26.90 28.45 7.22
N LEU A 521 28.03 29.01 6.81
CA LEU A 521 29.21 28.27 6.37
C LEU A 521 29.52 27.33 7.52
N ALA A 522 28.95 26.13 7.47
CA ALA A 522 29.40 25.03 8.29
C ALA A 522 30.86 24.88 7.88
N LYS A 523 31.75 25.29 8.78
CA LYS A 523 33.20 25.17 8.62
C LYS A 523 33.45 23.73 8.15
N MET A 524 33.77 23.55 6.87
CA MET A 524 34.22 22.26 6.32
C MET A 524 35.63 22.02 6.85
N ALA A 525 35.75 21.91 8.17
CA ALA A 525 36.89 21.22 8.74
C ALA A 525 36.73 19.76 8.32
N GLU A 526 37.78 19.21 7.72
CA GLU A 526 37.95 17.79 7.44
C GLU A 526 37.77 17.02 8.76
N LEU A 527 36.51 16.71 9.10
CA LEU A 527 36.20 15.82 10.18
C LEU A 527 36.51 14.42 9.64
N PRO A 528 37.45 13.66 10.26
CA PRO A 528 37.68 12.29 9.87
C PRO A 528 36.35 11.54 9.94
N SER A 529 36.09 10.74 8.91
CA SER A 529 34.89 9.91 8.75
C SER A 529 34.56 9.18 10.06
N SER A 530 33.72 9.79 10.90
CA SER A 530 33.22 9.12 12.09
C SER A 530 32.13 8.19 11.60
N ASP A 531 32.51 6.93 11.36
CA ASP A 531 31.61 5.80 11.20
C ASP A 531 30.76 5.66 12.47
N ARG A 532 29.69 6.45 12.56
CA ARG A 532 28.55 6.12 13.41
C ARG A 532 27.64 5.16 12.66
N VAL A 533 28.26 4.08 12.19
CA VAL A 533 27.58 2.82 11.91
C VAL A 533 27.05 2.34 13.26
N THR A 534 25.74 2.19 13.36
CA THR A 534 25.14 1.41 14.44
C THR A 534 25.77 0.02 14.42
N ARG A 535 26.68 -0.26 15.37
CA ARG A 535 27.30 -1.58 15.58
C ARG A 535 26.20 -2.65 15.71
N SER A 536 25.92 -3.35 14.63
CA SER A 536 25.19 -4.62 14.62
C SER A 536 25.75 -5.57 13.56
N GLY A 537 27.08 -5.61 13.43
CA GLY A 537 27.77 -6.53 12.53
C GLY A 537 29.11 -6.93 13.11
N ARG A 538 29.19 -8.18 13.60
CA ARG A 538 30.35 -9.10 13.68
C ARG A 538 30.30 -9.97 14.93
N ARG A 539 29.77 -11.19 14.77
CA ARG A 539 30.36 -12.43 15.28
C ARG A 539 29.66 -13.62 14.62
N ALA A 540 30.15 -13.99 13.44
CA ALA A 540 30.14 -15.35 12.97
C ALA A 540 31.59 -15.63 12.60
N GLN A 541 32.32 -16.25 13.53
CA GLN A 541 33.61 -16.85 13.21
C GLN A 541 33.32 -18.15 12.49
N VAL A 542 34.03 -18.31 11.39
CA VAL A 542 34.27 -19.55 10.67
C VAL A 542 35.11 -20.44 11.60
N GLU A 543 34.64 -21.66 11.86
CA GLU A 543 35.51 -22.79 12.15
C GLU A 543 35.37 -23.78 10.99
N MET A 544 36.52 -24.28 10.56
CA MET A 544 36.69 -25.35 9.58
C MET A 544 36.23 -26.68 10.13
#